data_AF-A0A1M3LAM0-F1
#
_entry.id   AF-A0A1M3LAM0-F1
#
_cell.length_a   1.000
_cell.length_b   1.000
_cell.length_c   1.000
_cell.angle_alpha   90.00
_cell.angle_beta   90.00
_cell.angle_gamma   90.00
#
_symmetry.space_group_name_H-M   'P 1'
#
loop_
_entity.id
_entity.type
_entity.pdbx_description
1 polymer ?
#
loop_
_entity_poly.entity_id
_entity_poly.type
_entity_poly.pdbx_seq_one_letter_code
_entity_poly.pdbx_strand_id
1 'polypeptide(L)'
;MGVKKSSLKNLEKGSRFTSQNQPKNAGRKPSRFKEIIGELDELGESLSLEDFNKVVKSLLILNKDQLVDLAKKEDTPIAVVIIASSIAGDIENKQLGNLDRLLDRVYGKATQKNEVTGKDGKDLISSIQIIDKTGLFK
;
A
#
# COMPACT_ATOMS: atom_id res chain seq x y z
N MET A 1 12.78 13.03 -30.88
CA MET A 1 11.60 13.12 -29.98
C MET A 1 10.37 13.43 -30.84
N GLY A 2 9.56 12.41 -31.16
CA GLY A 2 8.44 12.55 -32.11
C GLY A 2 7.27 13.36 -31.52
N VAL A 3 6.84 14.40 -32.22
CA VAL A 3 5.69 15.21 -31.80
C VAL A 3 4.41 14.39 -31.99
N LYS A 4 3.68 14.11 -30.90
CA LYS A 4 2.40 13.38 -30.97
C LYS A 4 1.38 14.13 -31.85
N LYS A 5 0.66 13.39 -32.72
CA LYS A 5 -0.31 13.93 -33.71
C LYS A 5 -1.39 14.84 -33.09
N SER A 6 -1.70 14.71 -31.80
CA SER A 6 -2.71 15.51 -31.09
C SER A 6 -2.20 16.82 -30.46
N SER A 7 -0.95 17.21 -30.70
CA SER A 7 -0.39 18.47 -30.18
C SER A 7 -0.95 19.69 -30.92
N LEU A 8 -1.13 20.81 -30.21
CA LEU A 8 -1.54 22.11 -30.79
C LEU A 8 -0.61 22.58 -31.93
N LYS A 9 0.63 22.07 -31.97
CA LYS A 9 1.60 22.31 -33.05
C LYS A 9 1.22 21.68 -34.39
N ASN A 10 0.22 20.80 -34.43
CA ASN A 10 -0.25 20.11 -35.64
C ASN A 10 -1.60 20.62 -36.15
N LEU A 11 -2.18 21.66 -35.52
CA LEU A 11 -3.36 22.34 -36.06
C LEU A 11 -2.95 23.16 -37.30
N GLU A 12 -3.76 23.15 -38.35
CA GLU A 12 -3.51 23.96 -39.54
C GLU A 12 -3.40 25.44 -39.17
N LYS A 13 -2.34 26.08 -39.68
CA LYS A 13 -1.96 27.46 -39.36
C LYS A 13 -3.06 28.41 -39.84
N GLY A 14 -3.89 28.91 -38.92
CA GLY A 14 -5.03 29.79 -39.22
C GLY A 14 -6.38 29.31 -38.69
N SER A 15 -6.46 28.09 -38.15
CA SER A 15 -7.69 27.57 -37.55
C SER A 15 -7.99 28.20 -36.18
N ARG A 16 -9.22 28.67 -35.97
CA ARG A 16 -9.68 29.27 -34.70
C ARG A 16 -10.12 28.17 -33.72
N PHE A 17 -9.95 28.43 -32.42
CA PHE A 17 -10.49 27.57 -31.37
C PHE A 17 -12.02 27.71 -31.34
N THR A 18 -12.72 26.74 -31.92
CA THR A 18 -14.19 26.65 -31.94
C THR A 18 -14.62 25.34 -31.28
N SER A 19 -15.89 25.20 -30.88
CA SER A 19 -16.41 23.95 -30.33
C SER A 19 -16.23 22.75 -31.27
N GLN A 20 -16.18 22.99 -32.58
CA GLN A 20 -15.95 22.00 -33.63
C GLN A 20 -14.45 21.70 -33.88
N ASN A 21 -13.55 22.53 -33.34
CA ASN A 21 -12.10 22.46 -33.53
C ASN A 21 -11.36 22.44 -32.18
N GLN A 22 -11.90 21.71 -31.21
CA GLN A 22 -11.23 21.46 -29.93
C GLN A 22 -10.33 20.23 -30.04
N PRO A 23 -9.17 20.20 -29.36
CA PRO A 23 -8.34 19.01 -29.31
C PRO A 23 -9.12 17.84 -28.69
N LYS A 24 -9.03 16.65 -29.30
CA LYS A 24 -9.77 15.45 -28.87
C LYS A 24 -9.60 15.11 -27.37
N ASN A 25 -8.45 15.45 -26.79
CA ASN A 25 -8.19 15.35 -25.35
C ASN A 25 -8.25 16.74 -24.70
N ALA A 26 -9.42 17.37 -24.74
CA ALA A 26 -9.70 18.65 -24.11
C ALA A 26 -9.78 18.45 -22.58
N GLY A 27 -8.64 18.44 -21.91
CA GLY A 27 -8.58 18.25 -20.46
C GLY A 27 -7.16 18.32 -19.92
N ARG A 28 -7.05 18.51 -18.60
CA ARG A 28 -5.78 18.41 -17.90
C ARG A 28 -5.28 16.98 -18.01
N LYS A 29 -4.03 16.81 -18.45
CA LYS A 29 -3.39 15.49 -18.48
C LYS A 29 -3.47 14.84 -17.08
N PRO A 30 -3.72 13.52 -17.00
CA PRO A 30 -3.69 12.82 -15.72
C PRO A 30 -2.34 13.07 -15.04
N SER A 31 -2.35 13.07 -13.70
CA SER A 31 -1.11 13.11 -12.93
C SER A 31 -0.29 11.86 -13.21
N ARG A 32 1.05 11.95 -13.16
CA ARG A 32 1.95 10.79 -13.27
C ARG A 32 1.57 9.65 -12.32
N PHE A 33 1.12 9.98 -11.12
CA PHE A 33 0.64 8.98 -10.16
C PHE A 33 -0.58 8.20 -10.67
N LYS A 34 -1.51 8.86 -11.38
CA LYS A 34 -2.68 8.19 -11.96
C LYS A 34 -2.31 7.32 -13.15
N GLU A 35 -1.31 7.72 -13.93
CA GLU A 35 -0.77 6.90 -15.02
C GLU A 35 -0.15 5.61 -14.44
N ILE A 36 0.71 5.74 -13.42
CA ILE A 36 1.35 4.59 -12.75
C ILE A 36 0.32 3.66 -12.11
N ILE A 37 -0.70 4.20 -11.42
CA ILE A 37 -1.76 3.35 -10.84
C ILE A 37 -2.47 2.54 -11.92
N GLY A 38 -2.79 3.15 -13.06
CA GLY A 38 -3.40 2.43 -14.18
C GLY A 38 -2.48 1.33 -14.75
N GLU A 39 -1.18 1.59 -14.88
CA GLU A 39 -0.19 0.58 -15.29
C GLU A 39 -0.07 -0.57 -14.27
N LEU A 40 -0.24 -0.27 -12.98
CA LEU A 40 -0.19 -1.27 -11.90
C LEU A 40 -1.47 -2.11 -11.83
N ASP A 41 -2.63 -1.52 -12.08
CA ASP A 41 -3.92 -2.23 -12.14
C ASP A 41 -3.93 -3.29 -13.27
N GLU A 42 -3.16 -3.06 -14.34
CA GLU A 42 -2.96 -4.01 -15.45
C GLU A 42 -2.06 -5.21 -15.07
N LEU A 43 -1.25 -5.11 -14.00
CA LEU A 43 -0.30 -6.15 -13.57
C LEU A 43 -0.92 -7.24 -12.67
N GLY A 44 -2.19 -7.13 -12.30
CA GLY A 44 -2.94 -8.16 -11.59
C GLY A 44 -3.26 -7.83 -10.13
N GLU A 45 -3.60 -8.87 -9.34
CA GLU A 45 -4.03 -8.71 -7.95
C GLU A 45 -2.92 -8.13 -7.06
N SER A 46 -3.28 -7.06 -6.35
CA SER A 46 -2.46 -6.43 -5.33
C SER A 46 -2.17 -7.39 -4.19
N LEU A 47 -0.95 -7.33 -3.63
CA LEU A 47 -0.56 -8.10 -2.45
C LEU A 47 -1.57 -7.94 -1.31
N SER A 48 -2.27 -9.02 -0.94
CA SER A 48 -3.24 -9.00 0.14
C SER A 48 -2.54 -8.90 1.50
N LEU A 49 -3.27 -8.45 2.53
CA LEU A 49 -2.75 -8.41 3.90
C LEU A 49 -2.39 -9.83 4.41
N GLU A 50 -3.16 -10.84 4.01
CA GLU A 50 -2.92 -12.22 4.41
C GLU A 50 -1.63 -12.77 3.78
N ASP A 51 -1.43 -12.50 2.49
CA ASP A 51 -0.23 -12.92 1.77
C ASP A 51 1.00 -12.21 2.31
N PHE A 52 0.89 -10.92 2.59
CA PHE A 52 1.95 -10.16 3.25
C PHE A 52 2.33 -10.79 4.59
N ASN A 53 1.34 -11.14 5.42
CA ASN A 53 1.59 -11.77 6.72
C ASN A 53 2.24 -13.15 6.60
N LYS A 54 1.81 -13.97 5.62
CA LYS A 54 2.44 -15.28 5.34
C LYS A 54 3.90 -15.10 4.94
N VAL A 55 4.18 -14.18 4.01
CA VAL A 55 5.53 -13.86 3.56
C VAL A 55 6.42 -13.43 4.73
N VAL A 56 5.98 -12.48 5.56
CA VAL A 56 6.76 -12.01 6.72
C VAL A 56 7.06 -13.17 7.69
N LYS A 57 6.07 -14.01 8.01
CA LYS A 57 6.27 -15.18 8.86
C LYS A 57 7.30 -16.14 8.28
N SER A 58 7.26 -16.39 6.97
CA SER A 58 8.23 -17.24 6.29
C SER A 58 9.65 -16.66 6.35
N LEU A 59 9.81 -15.34 6.16
CA LEU A 59 11.11 -14.69 6.23
C LEU A 59 11.74 -14.75 7.63
N LEU A 60 10.94 -14.65 8.69
CA LEU A 60 11.44 -14.68 10.08
C LEU A 60 12.03 -16.05 10.49
N ILE A 61 11.76 -17.12 9.75
CA ILE A 61 12.28 -18.47 10.02
C ILE A 61 13.64 -18.69 9.34
N LEU A 62 13.95 -17.91 8.30
CA LEU A 62 15.17 -18.08 7.51
C LEU A 62 16.41 -17.58 8.28
N ASN A 63 17.56 -18.19 7.98
CA ASN A 63 18.83 -17.71 8.50
C ASN A 63 19.36 -16.52 7.68
N LYS A 64 20.41 -15.87 8.20
CA LYS A 64 20.99 -14.67 7.58
C LYS A 64 21.40 -14.88 6.12
N ASP A 65 22.11 -15.98 5.82
CA ASP A 65 22.63 -16.24 4.48
C ASP A 65 21.49 -16.45 3.47
N GLN A 66 20.46 -17.20 3.87
CA GLN A 66 19.25 -17.40 3.07
C GLN A 66 18.52 -16.09 2.77
N LEU A 67 18.45 -15.17 3.74
CA LEU A 67 17.84 -13.85 3.54
C LEU A 67 18.64 -12.99 2.56
N VAL A 68 19.96 -13.01 2.67
CA VAL A 68 20.87 -12.30 1.76
C VAL A 68 20.77 -12.85 0.34
N ASP A 69 20.71 -14.17 0.19
CA ASP A 69 20.57 -14.82 -1.11
C ASP A 69 19.20 -14.53 -1.73
N LEU A 70 18.13 -14.54 -0.93
CA LEU A 70 16.79 -14.18 -1.39
C LEU A 70 16.72 -12.72 -1.89
N ALA A 71 17.40 -11.81 -1.19
CA ALA A 71 17.46 -10.39 -1.53
C ALA A 71 18.24 -10.10 -2.82
N LYS A 72 19.16 -10.99 -3.23
CA LYS A 72 19.97 -10.84 -4.45
C LYS A 72 19.28 -11.34 -5.72
N LYS A 73 18.21 -12.13 -5.59
CA LYS A 73 17.49 -12.67 -6.76
C LYS A 73 16.70 -11.55 -7.46
N GLU A 74 16.81 -11.50 -8.78
CA GLU A 74 16.16 -10.46 -9.62
C GLU A 74 14.63 -10.62 -9.69
N ASP A 75 14.13 -11.84 -9.47
CA ASP A 75 12.69 -12.16 -9.52
C ASP A 75 11.97 -11.94 -8.18
N THR A 76 12.71 -11.62 -7.11
CA THR A 76 12.14 -11.41 -5.79
C THR A 76 11.37 -10.08 -5.75
N PRO A 77 10.10 -10.05 -5.29
CA PRO A 77 9.35 -8.81 -5.12
C PRO A 77 10.09 -7.82 -4.23
N ILE A 78 10.10 -6.54 -4.62
CA ILE A 78 10.87 -5.49 -3.92
C ILE A 78 10.55 -5.39 -2.42
N ALA A 79 9.30 -5.63 -2.03
CA ALA A 79 8.89 -5.65 -0.63
C ALA A 79 9.64 -6.73 0.16
N VAL A 80 9.83 -7.92 -0.43
CA VAL A 80 10.56 -9.04 0.18
C VAL A 80 12.04 -8.70 0.28
N VAL A 81 12.63 -8.12 -0.76
CA VAL A 81 14.05 -7.69 -0.77
C VAL A 81 14.32 -6.71 0.36
N ILE A 82 13.46 -5.70 0.53
CA ILE A 82 13.60 -4.68 1.58
C ILE A 82 13.53 -5.32 2.96
N ILE A 83 12.52 -6.17 3.20
CA ILE A 83 12.32 -6.82 4.50
C ILE A 83 13.52 -7.74 4.83
N ALA A 84 13.92 -8.60 3.89
CA ALA A 84 15.03 -9.53 4.09
C ALA A 84 16.36 -8.80 4.36
N SER A 85 16.66 -7.75 3.59
CA SER A 85 17.86 -6.92 3.78
C SER A 85 17.84 -6.17 5.12
N SER A 86 16.68 -5.68 5.54
CA SER A 86 16.53 -4.99 6.83
C SER A 86 16.75 -5.93 8.01
N ILE A 87 16.21 -7.15 7.96
CA ILE A 87 16.44 -8.17 8.99
C ILE A 87 17.94 -8.54 9.04
N ALA A 88 18.57 -8.73 7.88
CA ALA A 88 20.01 -9.05 7.82
C ALA A 88 20.87 -7.92 8.39
N GLY A 89 20.53 -6.66 8.11
CA GLY A 89 21.22 -5.48 8.67
C GLY A 89 21.01 -5.30 10.18
N ASP A 90 19.81 -5.60 10.68
CA ASP A 90 19.51 -5.59 12.12
C ASP A 90 20.38 -6.58 12.88
N ILE A 91 20.64 -7.76 12.31
CA ILE A 91 21.56 -8.76 12.89
C ILE A 91 22.98 -8.21 13.02
N GLU A 92 23.49 -7.52 11.99
CA GLU A 92 24.83 -6.93 11.99
C GLU A 92 24.98 -5.83 13.04
N ASN A 93 23.94 -5.01 13.17
CA ASN A 93 23.91 -3.89 14.11
C ASN A 93 23.45 -4.30 15.52
N LYS A 94 23.11 -5.57 15.75
CA LYS A 94 22.52 -6.10 16.99
C LYS A 94 21.28 -5.30 17.43
N GLN A 95 20.47 -4.90 16.47
CA GLN A 95 19.23 -4.15 16.66
C GLN A 95 18.03 -5.08 16.47
N LEU A 96 16.91 -4.73 17.12
CA LEU A 96 15.65 -5.49 17.02
C LEU A 96 14.51 -4.65 16.42
N GLY A 97 14.82 -3.45 15.93
CA GLY A 97 13.81 -2.45 15.57
C GLY A 97 12.88 -2.88 14.44
N ASN A 98 13.39 -3.55 13.41
CA ASN A 98 12.55 -4.03 12.32
C ASN A 98 11.79 -5.30 12.72
N LEU A 99 12.40 -6.17 13.51
CA LEU A 99 11.75 -7.35 14.05
C LEU A 99 10.53 -6.97 14.91
N ASP A 100 10.68 -6.02 15.83
CA ASP A 100 9.60 -5.52 16.69
C ASP A 100 8.42 -4.95 15.87
N ARG A 101 8.74 -4.12 14.87
CA ARG A 101 7.72 -3.55 13.95
C ARG A 101 6.98 -4.62 13.13
N LEU A 102 7.68 -5.66 12.68
CA LEU A 102 7.08 -6.76 11.93
C LEU A 102 6.19 -7.62 12.84
N LEU A 103 6.61 -7.89 14.07
CA LEU A 103 5.80 -8.61 15.05
C LEU A 103 4.52 -7.84 15.40
N ASP A 104 4.63 -6.54 15.66
CA ASP A 104 3.47 -5.66 15.89
C ASP A 104 2.49 -5.64 14.71
N ARG A 105 2.98 -5.77 13.48
CA ARG A 105 2.14 -5.83 12.28
C ARG A 105 1.42 -7.17 12.15
N VAL A 106 2.10 -8.27 12.49
CA VAL A 106 1.59 -9.64 12.34
C VAL A 106 0.66 -10.03 13.49
N TYR A 107 1.00 -9.67 14.72
CA TYR A 107 0.29 -10.08 15.94
C TYR A 107 -0.53 -8.95 16.57
N GLY A 108 -0.38 -7.73 16.06
CA GLY A 108 -1.02 -6.54 16.61
C GLY A 108 -0.20 -5.92 17.75
N LYS A 109 -0.38 -4.62 17.95
CA LYS A 109 0.19 -3.89 19.08
C LYS A 109 -0.67 -4.11 20.33
N ALA A 110 -0.02 -4.13 21.50
CA ALA A 110 -0.72 -4.09 22.77
C ALA A 110 -1.70 -2.90 22.80
N THR A 111 -3.00 -3.20 22.85
CA THR A 111 -4.03 -2.16 22.85
C THR A 111 -4.21 -1.67 24.28
N GLN A 112 -3.83 -0.42 24.57
CA GLN A 112 -4.16 0.20 25.84
C GLN A 112 -5.65 0.56 25.82
N LYS A 113 -6.43 -0.10 26.67
CA LYS A 113 -7.83 0.29 26.92
C LYS A 113 -7.81 1.55 27.77
N ASN A 114 -7.91 2.71 27.13
CA ASN A 114 -8.14 3.95 27.85
C ASN A 114 -9.64 4.04 28.16
N GLU A 115 -10.00 3.95 29.44
CA GLU A 115 -11.33 4.33 29.89
C GLU A 115 -11.47 5.84 29.75
N VAL A 116 -12.14 6.27 28.68
CA VAL A 116 -12.51 7.68 28.52
C VAL A 116 -13.90 7.87 29.12
N THR A 117 -13.91 8.01 30.44
CA THR A 117 -15.14 8.27 31.19
C THR A 117 -15.51 9.76 31.08
N GLY A 118 -16.78 10.06 30.81
CA GLY A 118 -17.29 11.43 30.89
C GLY A 118 -17.26 11.96 32.33
N LYS A 119 -17.43 13.28 32.51
CA LYS A 119 -17.44 13.94 33.84
C LYS A 119 -18.38 13.28 34.88
N ASP A 120 -19.39 12.54 34.41
CA ASP A 120 -20.41 11.90 35.24
C ASP A 120 -20.21 10.38 35.44
N GLY A 121 -19.04 9.82 35.11
CA GLY A 121 -18.79 8.39 35.28
C GLY A 121 -19.41 7.50 34.19
N LYS A 122 -19.97 8.08 33.12
CA LYS A 122 -20.61 7.36 32.01
C LYS A 122 -19.69 7.25 30.79
N ASP A 123 -19.81 6.16 30.05
CA ASP A 123 -19.07 5.93 28.80
C ASP A 123 -19.41 6.99 27.75
N LEU A 124 -18.38 7.55 27.08
CA LEU A 124 -18.56 8.53 26.01
C LEU A 124 -18.97 7.92 24.67
N ILE A 125 -18.65 6.65 24.46
CA ILE A 125 -18.99 5.92 23.25
C ILE A 125 -19.86 4.76 23.69
N SER A 126 -21.17 4.83 23.41
CA SER A 126 -22.02 3.64 23.51
C SER A 126 -21.41 2.59 22.59
N SER A 127 -21.01 1.45 23.17
CA SER A 127 -20.60 0.30 22.37
C SER A 127 -21.65 0.08 21.28
N ILE A 128 -21.23 0.18 20.02
CA ILE A 128 -22.09 -0.22 18.90
C ILE A 128 -22.30 -1.71 19.13
N GLN A 129 -23.46 -2.07 19.67
CA GLN A 129 -23.91 -3.45 19.67
C GLN A 129 -24.02 -3.82 18.20
N ILE A 130 -23.09 -4.63 17.71
CA ILE A 130 -23.27 -5.32 16.44
C ILE A 130 -24.48 -6.22 16.69
N ILE A 131 -25.63 -5.78 16.20
CA ILE A 131 -26.85 -6.57 16.21
C ILE A 131 -26.58 -7.75 15.28
N ASP A 132 -26.22 -8.89 15.84
CA ASP A 132 -26.31 -10.15 15.12
C ASP A 132 -27.77 -10.32 14.70
N LYS A 133 -28.00 -10.49 13.39
CA LYS A 133 -29.31 -10.65 12.76
C LYS A 133 -29.99 -11.99 13.10
N THR A 134 -29.76 -12.54 14.28
CA THR A 134 -30.42 -13.75 14.76
C THR A 134 -30.81 -13.52 16.22
N GLY A 135 -31.93 -12.83 16.40
CA GLY A 135 -32.51 -12.61 17.71
C GLY A 135 -32.85 -13.93 18.39
N LEU A 136 -32.15 -14.24 19.48
CA LEU A 136 -32.59 -15.15 20.53
C LEU A 136 -31.71 -14.91 21.76
N PHE A 137 -32.26 -14.18 22.73
CA PHE A 137 -31.72 -14.05 24.08
C PHE A 137 -32.26 -15.19 24.96
N LYS A 138 -31.39 -15.72 25.82
CA LYS A 138 -31.76 -16.13 27.18
C LYS A 138 -30.97 -15.27 28.16
#